data_AF-A0A4Y3PG20-F1
#
_entry.id   AF-A0A4Y3PG20-F1
#
_cell.length_a   1.000
_cell.length_b   1.000
_cell.length_c   1.000
_cell.angle_alpha   90.00
_cell.angle_beta   90.00
_cell.angle_gamma   90.00
#
_symmetry.space_group_name_H-M   'P 1'
#
loop_
_entity.id
_entity.type
_entity.pdbx_description
1 polymer ?
#
loop_
_entity_poly.entity_id
_entity_poly.type
_entity_poly.pdbx_seq_one_letter_code
_entity_poly.pdbx_strand_id
1 'polypeptide(L)'
;MIMRPAQILEPAGLSISQSPVIIKCGDYTYWSYTPSTNDLVLVVVAFDSNNQEVKRWEVPGYRYTLDIGIDNQNRTVVFYMWQKAPNYPNGSYPVSLTWDELRIN
;
A
#
# COMPACT_ATOMS: atom_id res chain seq x y z
N MET A 1 -19.74 -0.05 3.77
CA MET A 1 -18.87 -1.01 3.05
C MET A 1 -18.51 -0.37 1.73
N ILE A 2 -17.30 0.18 1.60
CA ILE A 2 -16.83 0.73 0.31
C ILE A 2 -16.64 -0.49 -0.60
N MET A 3 -17.49 -0.63 -1.61
CA MET A 3 -17.38 -1.70 -2.61
C MET A 3 -16.03 -1.59 -3.31
N ARG A 4 -15.36 -2.72 -3.49
CA ARG A 4 -14.21 -2.85 -4.40
C ARG A 4 -14.67 -2.31 -5.77
N PRO A 5 -13.95 -1.36 -6.40
CA PRO A 5 -14.29 -0.90 -7.74
C PRO A 5 -14.35 -2.11 -8.69
N ALA A 6 -15.29 -2.09 -9.63
CA ALA A 6 -15.56 -3.19 -10.57
C ALA A 6 -14.39 -3.49 -11.53
N GLN A 7 -13.31 -2.71 -11.45
CA GLN A 7 -12.05 -2.96 -12.13
C GLN A 7 -10.95 -2.88 -11.08
N ILE A 8 -10.53 -4.04 -10.60
CA ILE A 8 -9.32 -4.19 -9.79
C ILE A 8 -8.17 -3.66 -10.66
N LEU A 9 -7.58 -2.53 -10.27
CA LEU A 9 -6.39 -2.01 -10.91
C LEU A 9 -5.25 -2.95 -10.51
N GLU A 10 -4.71 -3.70 -11.46
CA GLU A 10 -3.50 -4.52 -11.30
C GLU A 10 -2.38 -3.87 -12.11
N PRO A 11 -1.65 -2.90 -11.53
CA PRO A 11 -0.47 -2.38 -12.20
C PRO A 11 0.50 -3.50 -12.58
N ALA A 12 1.24 -3.30 -13.66
CA ALA A 12 2.17 -4.30 -14.14
C ALA A 12 3.13 -4.78 -13.03
N GLY A 13 3.18 -6.10 -12.84
CA GLY A 13 4.02 -6.78 -11.86
C GLY A 13 3.47 -6.80 -10.43
N LEU A 14 2.28 -6.26 -10.17
CA LEU A 14 1.68 -6.18 -8.84
C LEU A 14 0.38 -6.96 -8.75
N SER A 15 0.14 -7.55 -7.58
CA SER A 15 -1.16 -8.08 -7.17
C SER A 15 -1.69 -7.28 -5.99
N ILE A 16 -3.03 -7.13 -5.88
CA ILE A 16 -3.61 -6.52 -4.67
C ILE A 16 -3.13 -7.31 -3.44
N SER A 17 -2.82 -6.59 -2.37
CA SER A 17 -2.56 -7.22 -1.08
C SER A 17 -3.73 -8.13 -0.66
N GLN A 18 -3.44 -9.12 0.18
CA GLN A 18 -4.46 -10.03 0.72
C GLN A 18 -5.60 -9.28 1.44
N SER A 19 -5.32 -8.08 1.95
CA SER A 19 -6.32 -7.14 2.45
C SER A 19 -6.51 -5.98 1.47
N PRO A 20 -7.75 -5.68 1.03
CA PRO A 20 -8.01 -4.54 0.17
C PRO A 20 -7.94 -3.27 1.02
N VAL A 21 -6.90 -2.47 0.84
CA VAL A 21 -6.77 -1.21 1.58
C VAL A 21 -6.55 -0.02 0.66
N ILE A 22 -7.36 1.02 0.89
CA ILE A 22 -7.48 2.20 0.05
C ILE A 22 -7.54 3.42 0.95
N ILE A 23 -6.78 4.45 0.57
CA ILE A 23 -6.86 5.78 1.17
C ILE A 23 -7.26 6.76 0.07
N LYS A 24 -8.20 7.66 0.37
CA LYS A 24 -8.55 8.76 -0.53
C LYS A 24 -8.00 10.07 0.02
N CYS A 25 -7.23 10.80 -0.79
CA CYS A 25 -6.68 12.10 -0.44
C CYS A 25 -6.82 13.05 -1.64
N GLY A 26 -7.75 14.01 -1.54
CA GLY A 26 -8.11 14.88 -2.66
C GLY A 26 -8.62 14.08 -3.86
N ASP A 27 -8.00 14.32 -5.01
CA ASP A 27 -8.31 13.65 -6.29
C ASP A 27 -7.55 12.32 -6.48
N TYR A 28 -6.70 11.97 -5.52
CA TYR A 28 -5.88 10.76 -5.60
C TYR A 28 -6.40 9.65 -4.70
N THR A 29 -6.22 8.41 -5.16
CA THR A 29 -6.40 7.21 -4.34
C THR A 29 -5.08 6.49 -4.18
N TYR A 30 -4.80 6.01 -2.97
CA TYR A 30 -3.58 5.28 -2.64
C TYR A 30 -3.94 3.86 -2.24
N TRP A 31 -3.19 2.92 -2.77
CA TRP A 31 -3.46 1.49 -2.63
C TRP A 31 -2.19 0.75 -2.23
N SER A 32 -2.32 -0.24 -1.36
CA SER A 32 -1.24 -1.16 -1.03
C SER A 32 -1.28 -2.40 -1.91
N TYR A 33 -0.15 -2.74 -2.50
CA TYR A 33 0.06 -3.90 -3.35
C TYR A 33 1.21 -4.76 -2.84
N THR A 34 1.23 -5.99 -3.33
CA THR A 34 2.34 -6.92 -3.17
C THR A 34 2.86 -7.31 -4.55
N PRO A 35 4.18 -7.47 -4.75
CA PRO A 35 4.67 -7.95 -6.04
C PRO A 35 4.18 -9.35 -6.35
N SER A 36 3.94 -9.63 -7.63
CA SER A 36 3.58 -10.97 -8.09
C SER A 36 4.71 -11.99 -7.91
N THR A 37 5.96 -11.51 -7.86
CA THR A 37 7.16 -12.27 -7.50
C THR A 37 7.22 -12.67 -6.02
N ASN A 38 6.27 -12.17 -5.22
CA ASN A 38 6.14 -12.47 -3.79
C ASN A 38 7.35 -11.98 -2.97
N ASP A 39 7.99 -10.90 -3.43
CA ASP A 39 9.12 -10.27 -2.75
C ASP A 39 8.72 -9.63 -1.41
N LEU A 40 9.71 -9.42 -0.54
CA LEU A 40 9.54 -8.69 0.73
C LEU A 40 9.58 -7.18 0.47
N VAL A 41 8.54 -6.64 -0.14
CA VAL A 41 8.36 -5.19 -0.31
C VAL A 41 6.89 -4.80 -0.17
N LEU A 42 6.64 -3.74 0.60
CA LEU A 42 5.40 -2.98 0.57
C LEU A 42 5.44 -2.09 -0.68
N VAL A 43 4.45 -2.25 -1.56
CA VAL A 43 4.28 -1.34 -2.68
C VAL A 43 3.05 -0.46 -2.43
N VAL A 44 3.23 0.86 -2.49
CA VAL A 44 2.12 1.82 -2.44
C VAL A 44 2.01 2.44 -3.81
N VAL A 45 0.80 2.49 -4.38
CA VAL A 45 0.55 3.09 -5.69
C VAL A 45 -0.51 4.17 -5.54
N ALA A 46 -0.25 5.33 -6.11
CA ALA A 46 -1.21 6.40 -6.24
C ALA A 46 -1.82 6.42 -7.63
N PHE A 47 -3.14 6.60 -7.69
CA PHE A 47 -3.91 6.79 -8.91
C PHE A 47 -4.59 8.14 -8.92
N ASP A 48 -4.69 8.77 -10.09
CA ASP A 48 -5.51 9.95 -10.32
C ASP A 48 -7.02 9.62 -10.41
N SER A 49 -7.84 10.65 -10.66
CA SER A 49 -9.30 10.51 -10.79
C SER A 49 -9.74 9.70 -12.02
N ASN A 50 -8.84 9.48 -12.99
CA ASN A 50 -9.05 8.62 -14.15
C ASN A 50 -8.56 7.19 -13.92
N ASN A 51 -8.16 6.85 -12.68
CA ASN A 51 -7.56 5.57 -12.31
C ASN A 51 -6.22 5.27 -13.02
N GLN A 52 -5.48 6.30 -13.43
CA GLN A 52 -4.13 6.13 -13.98
C GLN A 52 -3.09 6.16 -12.87
N GLU A 53 -2.15 5.21 -12.88
CA GLU A 53 -1.01 5.22 -11.96
C GLU A 53 -0.18 6.49 -12.21
N VAL A 54 -0.07 7.32 -11.18
CA VAL A 54 0.69 8.58 -11.23
C VAL A 54 1.99 8.51 -10.44
N LYS A 55 2.08 7.61 -9.44
CA LYS A 55 3.29 7.39 -8.65
C LYS A 55 3.26 6.06 -7.90
N ARG A 56 4.44 5.51 -7.63
CA ARG A 56 4.67 4.28 -6.87
C ARG A 56 5.79 4.48 -5.86
N TRP A 57 5.63 3.88 -4.68
CA TRP A 57 6.65 3.79 -3.64
C TRP A 57 6.89 2.34 -3.27
N GLU A 58 8.14 1.99 -3.03
CA GLU A 58 8.57 0.64 -2.66
C GLU A 58 9.33 0.72 -1.33
N VAL A 59 8.84 0.00 -0.33
CA VAL A 59 9.45 -0.06 1.01
C VAL A 59 9.87 -1.50 1.29
N PRO A 60 11.17 -1.82 1.26
CA PRO A 60 11.66 -3.18 1.41
C PRO A 60 11.46 -3.72 2.83
N GLY A 61 11.37 -5.04 2.97
CA GLY A 61 11.32 -5.79 4.21
C GLY A 61 9.99 -6.49 4.49
N TYR A 62 8.88 -6.10 3.86
CA TYR A 62 7.53 -6.46 4.31
C TYR A 62 6.72 -7.16 3.22
N ARG A 63 5.79 -8.07 3.57
CA ARG A 63 5.18 -8.94 2.55
C ARG A 63 3.72 -8.67 2.24
N TYR A 64 2.86 -8.59 3.26
CA TYR A 64 1.41 -8.47 3.06
C TYR A 64 0.88 -7.32 3.89
N THR A 65 0.14 -6.40 3.27
CA THR A 65 -0.59 -5.37 4.03
C THR A 65 -1.86 -5.99 4.60
N LEU A 66 -1.98 -6.00 5.93
CA LEU A 66 -3.16 -6.47 6.64
C LEU A 66 -4.19 -5.36 6.80
N ASP A 67 -3.74 -4.14 7.10
CA ASP A 67 -4.59 -2.98 7.35
C ASP A 67 -3.81 -1.67 7.14
N ILE A 68 -4.51 -0.55 7.05
CA ILE A 68 -3.92 0.79 7.00
C ILE A 68 -4.64 1.71 7.98
N GLY A 69 -3.85 2.37 8.84
CA GLY A 69 -4.28 3.47 9.67
C GLY A 69 -3.84 4.83 9.12
N ILE A 70 -4.59 5.88 9.48
CA ILE A 70 -4.18 7.27 9.28
C ILE A 70 -3.93 7.89 10.65
N ASP A 71 -2.74 8.42 10.86
CA ASP A 71 -2.39 9.22 12.02
C ASP A 71 -2.31 10.70 11.60
N ASN A 72 -3.36 11.44 11.93
CA ASN A 72 -3.45 12.87 11.62
C ASN A 72 -2.54 13.72 12.51
N GLN A 73 -2.17 13.26 13.71
CA GLN A 73 -1.32 14.02 14.62
C GLN A 73 0.13 14.02 14.11
N ASN A 74 0.61 12.83 13.73
CA ASN A 74 1.96 12.65 13.19
C ASN A 74 2.04 12.84 11.67
N ARG A 75 0.90 13.07 11.00
CA ARG A 75 0.79 13.22 9.54
C ARG A 75 1.40 12.04 8.80
N THR A 76 1.04 10.84 9.23
CA THR A 76 1.53 9.58 8.67
C THR A 76 0.39 8.65 8.28
N VAL A 77 0.65 7.84 7.27
CA VAL A 77 -0.10 6.63 6.96
C VAL A 77 0.65 5.45 7.58
N VAL A 78 -0.04 4.63 8.35
CA VAL A 78 0.54 3.45 9.02
C VAL A 78 0.02 2.19 8.31
N PHE A 79 0.91 1.41 7.72
CA PHE A 79 0.62 0.13 7.10
C PHE A 79 0.92 -0.98 8.10
N TYR A 80 -0.09 -1.76 8.47
CA TYR A 80 0.09 -2.93 9.33
C TYR A 80 0.48 -4.12 8.47
N MET A 81 1.76 -4.46 8.46
CA MET A 81 2.32 -5.46 7.56
C MET A 81 2.46 -6.81 8.24
N TRP A 82 2.05 -7.89 7.58
CA TRP A 82 2.45 -9.24 7.94
C TRP A 82 3.68 -9.65 7.14
N GLN A 83 4.69 -10.13 7.87
CA GLN A 83 5.88 -10.73 7.32
C GLN A 83 5.87 -12.23 7.57
N LYS A 84 6.05 -13.01 6.50
CA LYS A 84 6.31 -14.45 6.57
C LYS A 84 7.35 -14.82 5.51
N ALA A 85 8.57 -15.16 5.93
CA ALA A 85 9.63 -15.60 5.04
C ALA A 85 10.61 -16.56 5.74
N PRO A 86 11.22 -17.53 5.03
CA PRO A 86 12.05 -18.57 5.63
C PRO A 86 13.22 -18.05 6.49
N ASN A 87 13.78 -16.89 6.14
CA ASN A 87 14.96 -16.32 6.78
C ASN A 87 14.67 -15.09 7.63
N TYR A 88 13.40 -14.80 7.91
CA TYR A 88 13.01 -13.63 8.67
C TYR A 88 12.02 -14.01 9.77
N PRO A 89 12.05 -13.35 10.94
CA PRO A 89 11.04 -13.56 11.96
C PRO A 89 9.64 -13.31 11.39
N ASN A 90 8.73 -14.23 11.66
CA ASN A 90 7.33 -14.02 11.30
C ASN A 90 6.72 -13.03 12.30
N GLY A 91 5.96 -12.06 11.81
CA GLY A 91 5.40 -11.04 12.70
C GLY A 91 4.57 -9.99 11.98
N SER A 92 3.85 -9.21 12.78
CA SER A 92 3.16 -8.00 12.34
C SER A 92 4.02 -6.79 12.67
N TYR A 93 4.22 -5.92 11.69
CA TYR A 93 5.08 -4.75 11.79
C TYR A 93 4.34 -3.51 11.28
N PRO A 94 4.21 -2.45 12.08
CA PRO A 94 3.74 -1.17 11.57
C PRO A 94 4.84 -0.52 10.73
N VAL A 95 4.48 -0.06 9.54
CA VAL A 95 5.35 0.72 8.64
C VAL A 95 4.69 2.06 8.43
N SER A 96 5.37 3.14 8.78
CA SER A 96 4.80 4.48 8.66
C SER A 96 5.44 5.23 7.51
N LEU A 97 4.61 5.81 6.64
CA LEU A 97 5.04 6.79 5.64
C LEU A 97 4.38 8.13 5.95
N THR A 98 5.17 9.19 5.99
CA THR A 98 4.69 10.56 6.15
C THR A 98 3.89 11.01 4.92
N TRP A 99 3.02 11.99 5.11
CA TRP A 99 2.29 12.60 3.99
C TRP A 99 3.22 13.25 2.97
N ASP A 100 4.37 13.75 3.43
CA ASP A 100 5.37 14.36 2.55
C ASP A 100 6.10 13.29 1.72
N GLU A 101 6.38 12.11 2.28
CA GLU A 101 6.90 10.96 1.52
C GLU A 101 5.90 10.49 0.47
N LEU A 102 4.60 10.48 0.81
CA LEU A 102 3.51 10.08 -0.09
C LEU A 102 3.01 11.20 -1.01
N ARG A 103 3.69 12.35 -1.06
CA ARG A 103 3.27 13.46 -1.92
C ARG A 103 3.50 13.15 -3.40
N ILE A 104 2.50 13.47 -4.21
CA ILE A 104 2.59 13.54 -5.67
C ILE A 104 2.95 15.00 -6.00
N ASN A 105 4.07 15.18 -6.69
CA ASN A 105 4.65 16.52 -6.94
C ASN A 105 3.84 17.33 -7.93
#